data_AF-A0A351JVK8-F1
#
_entry.id   AF-A0A351JVK8-F1
#
_cell.length_a   1.000
_cell.length_b   1.000
_cell.length_c   1.000
_cell.angle_alpha   90.00
_cell.angle_beta   90.00
_cell.angle_gamma   90.00
#
_symmetry.space_group_name_H-M   'P 1'
#
loop_
_entity.id
_entity.type
_entity.pdbx_description
1 polymer ?
#
loop_
_entity_poly.entity_id
_entity_poly.type
_entity_poly.pdbx_seq_one_letter_code
_entity_poly.pdbx_strand_id
1 'polypeptide(L)' 'MTRAKVTSKGQITLPKRVRTRLGLAPGDEVEFVEEGGEFRLRRHVGDSPFAPYRGHLSKLRGKSPDEIVEELRGRP' A
#
# COMPACT_ATOMS: atom_id res chain seq x y z
N MET A 1 -1.45 15.61 21.34
CA MET A 1 -2.72 14.89 21.14
C MET A 1 -3.53 15.59 20.06
N THR A 2 -4.10 14.85 19.12
CA THR A 2 -5.00 15.40 18.09
C THR A 2 -6.36 14.70 18.26
N ARG A 3 -7.44 15.48 18.35
CA ARG A 3 -8.82 14.96 18.48
C ARG A 3 -9.61 15.23 17.20
N ALA A 4 -10.55 14.36 16.89
CA ALA A 4 -11.52 14.53 15.81
C ALA A 4 -12.94 14.38 16.37
N LYS A 5 -13.92 15.02 15.72
CA LYS A 5 -15.33 14.90 16.08
C LYS A 5 -15.99 13.88 15.16
N VAL A 6 -16.79 13.00 15.74
CA VAL A 6 -17.67 12.10 14.98
C VAL A 6 -18.88 12.90 14.50
N THR A 7 -19.20 12.81 13.22
CA THR A 7 -20.39 13.46 12.65
C THR A 7 -21.66 12.68 13.01
N SER A 8 -22.84 13.26 12.77
CA SER A 8 -24.12 12.55 12.97
C SER A 8 -24.25 11.29 12.12
N LYS A 9 -23.51 11.19 11.01
CA LYS A 9 -23.45 10.02 10.13
C LYS A 9 -22.38 9.00 10.53
N GLY A 10 -21.74 9.18 11.69
CA GLY A 10 -20.69 8.28 12.18
C GLY A 10 -19.33 8.45 11.50
N GLN A 11 -19.12 9.49 10.69
CA GLN A 11 -17.84 9.72 10.00
C GLN A 11 -16.87 10.48 10.91
N ILE A 12 -15.57 10.20 10.77
CA ILE A 12 -14.49 10.98 11.38
C ILE A 12 -13.60 11.60 10.30
N THR A 13 -13.15 12.83 10.53
CA THR A 13 -12.16 13.47 9.67
C THR A 13 -10.77 13.24 10.25
N LEU A 14 -9.90 12.55 9.52
CA LEU A 14 -8.49 12.42 9.88
C LEU A 14 -7.77 13.77 9.73
N PRO A 15 -7.23 14.37 10.81
CA PRO A 15 -6.57 15.67 10.72
C PRO A 15 -5.28 15.60 9.89
N LYS A 16 -4.89 16.71 9.26
CA LYS A 16 -3.78 16.76 8.29
C LYS A 16 -2.51 16.06 8.79
N ARG A 17 -2.11 16.31 10.04
CA ARG A 17 -0.93 15.69 10.66
C ARG A 17 -0.99 14.16 10.68
N VAL A 18 -2.17 13.59 10.95
CA VAL A 18 -2.36 12.12 10.99
C VAL A 18 -2.29 11.56 9.57
N ARG A 19 -2.98 12.18 8.60
CA ARG A 19 -2.93 11.77 7.18
C ARG A 19 -1.51 11.77 6.64
N THR A 20 -0.76 12.84 6.87
CA THR A 20 0.64 12.95 6.41
C THR A 20 1.52 11.87 7.02
N ARG A 21 1.36 11.57 8.32
CA ARG A 21 2.18 10.56 8.99
C ARG A 21 1.83 9.13 8.57
N LEU A 22 0.57 8.87 8.19
CA LEU A 22 0.13 7.60 7.64
C LEU A 22 0.36 7.49 6.11
N GLY A 23 0.82 8.57 5.45
CA GLY A 23 1.02 8.60 4.01
C GLY A 23 -0.27 8.46 3.19
N LEU A 24 -1.41 8.93 3.71
CA LEU A 24 -2.72 8.78 3.07
C LEU A 24 -2.99 9.86 2.03
N ALA A 25 -3.42 9.43 0.84
CA ALA A 25 -3.98 10.27 -0.21
C ALA A 25 -5.52 10.14 -0.27
N PRO A 26 -6.24 11.08 -0.92
CA PRO A 26 -7.65 10.89 -1.22
C PRO A 26 -7.89 9.58 -1.99
N GLY A 27 -8.81 8.75 -1.51
CA GLY A 27 -9.09 7.43 -2.07
C GLY A 27 -8.33 6.28 -1.40
N ASP A 28 -7.31 6.56 -0.57
CA ASP A 28 -6.67 5.53 0.23
C ASP A 28 -7.61 5.00 1.32
N GLU A 29 -7.52 3.69 1.56
CA GLU A 29 -8.26 3.00 2.60
C GLU A 29 -7.43 2.87 3.89
N VAL A 30 -8.12 2.74 5.02
CA VAL A 30 -7.53 2.49 6.34
C VAL A 30 -8.21 1.29 6.99
N GLU A 31 -7.43 0.49 7.70
CA GLU A 31 -7.93 -0.64 8.47
C GLU A 31 -7.97 -0.29 9.96
N PHE A 32 -9.06 -0.71 10.61
CA PHE A 32 -9.20 -0.69 12.06
C PHE A 32 -8.81 -2.06 12.59
N VAL A 33 -7.75 -2.11 13.39
CA VAL A 33 -7.27 -3.34 14.02
C VAL A 33 -7.54 -3.23 15.51
N GLU A 34 -8.30 -4.17 16.06
CA GLU A 34 -8.54 -4.26 17.50
C GLU A 34 -7.39 -5.03 18.16
N GLU A 35 -6.75 -4.41 19.16
CA GLU A 35 -5.66 -5.02 19.91
C GLU A 35 -5.67 -4.49 21.34
N GLY A 36 -5.83 -5.37 22.33
CA GLY A 36 -5.75 -5.00 23.74
C GLY A 36 -6.85 -4.04 24.22
N GLY A 37 -8.04 -4.08 23.62
CA GLY A 37 -9.16 -3.20 23.95
C GLY A 37 -9.06 -1.80 23.32
N GLU A 38 -8.09 -1.58 22.44
CA GLU A 38 -7.94 -0.36 21.66
C GLU A 38 -8.05 -0.65 20.16
N PHE A 39 -8.48 0.35 19.40
CA PHE A 39 -8.43 0.31 17.94
C PHE A 39 -7.19 1.05 17.42
N ARG A 40 -6.38 0.35 16.63
CA ARG A 40 -5.26 0.91 15.87
C ARG A 40 -5.69 1.15 14.43
N LEU A 41 -5.37 2.32 13.92
CA LEU A 41 -5.56 2.68 12.52
C LEU A 41 -4.26 2.44 11.74
N ARG A 42 -4.33 1.67 10.66
CA ARG A 42 -3.22 1.49 9.73
C ARG A 42 -3.67 1.75 8.30
N ARG A 43 -2.75 2.20 7.44
CA ARG A 43 -3.02 2.32 5.99
C ARG A 43 -3.27 0.93 5.43
N HIS A 44 -4.37 0.77 4.70
CA HIS A 44 -4.58 -0.45 3.93
C HIS A 44 -3.64 -0.42 2.73
N VAL A 45 -2.80 -1.44 2.62
CA VAL A 45 -2.01 -1.68 1.42
C VAL A 45 -2.60 -2.92 0.80
N GLY A 46 -3.50 -2.72 -0.17
CA GLY A 46 -4.06 -3.82 -0.94
C GLY A 46 -2.95 -4.61 -1.63
N ASP A 47 -3.31 -5.80 -2.13
CA ASP A 47 -2.38 -6.60 -2.91
C ASP A 47 -1.82 -5.79 -4.07
N SER A 48 -0.51 -5.86 -4.26
CA SER A 48 0.12 -5.22 -5.41
C SER A 48 -0.56 -5.75 -6.67
N PRO A 49 -0.91 -4.90 -7.65
CA PRO A 49 -1.32 -5.37 -8.98
C PRO A 49 -0.28 -6.30 -9.62
N PHE A 50 0.97 -6.22 -9.15
CA PHE A 50 2.07 -7.06 -9.56
C PHE A 50 2.22 -8.37 -8.76
N ALA A 51 1.39 -8.61 -7.75
CA ALA A 51 1.44 -9.81 -6.91
C ALA A 51 1.35 -11.10 -7.74
N PRO A 52 0.46 -11.23 -8.75
CA PRO A 52 0.42 -12.43 -9.59
C PRO A 52 1.73 -12.66 -10.33
N TYR A 53 2.42 -11.60 -10.79
CA TYR A 53 3.64 -11.70 -11.59
C TYR A 53 4.90 -11.94 -10.76
N ARG A 54 4.83 -11.80 -9.44
CA ARG A 54 5.97 -12.04 -8.54
C ARG A 54 6.48 -13.47 -8.76
N GLY A 55 7.77 -13.60 -9.12
CA GLY A 55 8.41 -14.89 -9.33
C GLY A 55 8.24 -15.52 -10.72
N HIS A 56 7.51 -14.90 -11.65
CA HIS A 56 7.33 -15.42 -13.02
C HIS A 56 8.65 -15.54 -13.81
N LEU A 57 9.65 -14.73 -13.47
CA LEU A 57 10.99 -14.76 -14.08
C LEU A 57 12.00 -15.59 -13.26
N SER A 58 11.54 -16.39 -12.30
CA SER A 58 12.41 -17.22 -11.45
C SER A 58 13.32 -18.18 -12.24
N LYS A 59 12.84 -18.66 -13.40
CA LYS A 59 13.61 -19.48 -14.35
C LYS A 59 14.79 -18.74 -15.02
N LEU A 60 14.78 -17.40 -15.01
CA LEU A 60 15.85 -16.56 -15.53
C LEU A 60 16.76 -16.03 -14.41
N ARG A 61 16.69 -16.62 -13.21
CA ARG A 61 17.53 -16.22 -12.08
C ARG A 61 19.01 -16.32 -12.48
N GLY A 62 19.76 -15.24 -12.24
CA GLY A 62 21.18 -15.14 -12.61
C GLY A 62 21.43 -14.34 -13.88
N LYS A 63 20.42 -14.15 -14.75
CA LYS A 63 20.49 -13.17 -15.84
C LYS A 63 20.33 -11.75 -15.30
N SER A 64 21.00 -10.79 -15.92
CA SER A 64 20.80 -9.39 -15.58
C SER A 64 19.42 -8.91 -16.08
N PRO A 65 18.75 -7.99 -15.37
CA PRO A 65 17.48 -7.42 -15.83
C PRO A 65 17.61 -6.76 -17.21
N ASP A 66 18.73 -6.07 -17.47
CA ASP A 66 18.96 -5.39 -18.74
C ASP A 66 19.09 -6.39 -19.90
N GLU A 67 19.80 -7.50 -19.71
CA GLU A 67 19.90 -8.58 -20.69
C GLU A 67 18.51 -9.17 -21.02
N ILE A 68 17.70 -9.48 -19.99
CA ILE A 68 16.34 -10.01 -20.18
C ILE A 68 15.50 -9.03 -21.01
N VAL A 69 15.63 -7.74 -20.73
CA VAL A 69 14.83 -6.69 -21.36
C VAL A 69 15.28 -6.43 -22.80
N GLU A 70 16.57 -6.44 -23.10
CA GLU A 70 17.07 -6.31 -24.48
C GLU A 70 16.71 -7.54 -25.33
N GLU A 71 16.82 -8.75 -24.77
CA GLU A 71 16.40 -10.00 -25.41
C GLU A 71 14.90 -9.95 -25.77
N LEU A 72 14.04 -9.51 -24.85
CA LEU A 72 12.60 -9.32 -25.10
C LEU A 72 12.29 -8.25 -26.16
N ARG A 73 13.18 -7.26 -26.35
CA ARG A 73 13.06 -6.22 -27.38
C ARG A 73 13.61 -6.65 -28.75
N GLY A 74 14.13 -7.88 -28.87
CA GLY A 74 14.75 -8.39 -30.09
C GLY A 74 16.11 -7.77 -30.39
N ARG A 75 16.79 -7.26 -29.35
CA ARG A 75 18.14 -6.72 -29.43
C ARG A 75 19.07 -7.68 -28.69
N PRO A 76 19.77 -8.60 -29.40
CA PRO A 76 20.72 -9.51 -28.78
C PRO A 76 21.93 -8.76 -28.23
#